data_AF-C3KMF7-F1
#
_entry.id   AF-C3KMF7-F1
#
_cell.length_a   1.000
_cell.length_b   1.000
_cell.length_c   1.000
_cell.angle_alpha   90.00
_cell.angle_beta   90.00
_cell.angle_gamma   90.00
#
_symmetry.space_group_name_H-M   'P 1'
#
loop_
_entity.id
_entity.type
_entity.pdbx_description
1 polymer ?
#
loop_
_entity_poly.entity_id
_entity_poly.type
_entity_poly.pdbx_seq_one_letter_code
_entity_poly.pdbx_strand_id
1 'polypeptide(L)'
;MLRVLFVCVLSIVVSACVPTEEEFHKRRQWAIEDADFRQGVLDKCMSRKNPEEDLRDLAHLTKVPLKDAKRVFCGRFMKAIVSGRLKYEDVVAWYRYQRATPTMLDIARGRK
;
A
#
# COMPACT_ATOMS: atom_id res chain seq x y z
N MET A 1 -0.22 7.33 13.23
CA MET A 1 0.60 7.95 12.16
C MET A 1 0.68 7.04 10.93
N LEU A 2 -0.46 6.67 10.34
CA LEU A 2 -0.57 5.80 9.15
C LEU A 2 0.06 6.36 7.85
N ARG A 3 0.60 7.58 7.92
CA ARG A 3 1.05 8.46 6.83
C ARG A 3 2.23 7.90 6.03
N VAL A 4 3.14 7.17 6.65
CA VAL A 4 4.36 6.71 5.96
C VAL A 4 4.15 5.37 5.24
N LEU A 5 3.20 4.57 5.71
CA LEU A 5 2.99 3.19 5.27
C LEU A 5 2.27 3.05 3.94
N PHE A 6 1.17 3.77 3.80
CA PHE A 6 0.38 3.79 2.58
C PHE A 6 1.09 4.50 1.43
N VAL A 7 1.93 5.51 1.74
CA VAL A 7 2.78 6.16 0.73
C VAL A 7 3.55 5.10 -0.04
N CYS A 8 4.02 4.02 0.57
CA CYS A 8 4.99 3.12 -0.06
C CYS A 8 4.37 2.04 -0.93
N VAL A 9 3.20 1.52 -0.57
CA VAL A 9 2.48 0.61 -1.47
C VAL A 9 1.95 1.35 -2.70
N LEU A 10 1.71 2.65 -2.54
CA LEU A 10 1.28 3.53 -3.61
C LEU A 10 2.45 4.18 -4.37
N SER A 11 3.68 4.14 -3.82
CA SER A 11 4.90 4.78 -4.37
C SER A 11 5.67 3.83 -5.26
N ILE A 12 5.13 3.62 -6.45
CA ILE A 12 5.88 2.98 -7.52
C ILE A 12 6.92 3.96 -8.15
N VAL A 13 6.96 5.24 -7.74
CA VAL A 13 8.04 6.23 -8.02
C VAL A 13 8.01 7.25 -6.88
N VAL A 14 9.06 7.45 -6.08
CA VAL A 14 10.20 8.35 -6.32
C VAL A 14 9.82 9.69 -6.96
N SER A 15 8.90 10.43 -6.32
CA SER A 15 8.95 11.88 -6.10
C SER A 15 7.63 12.28 -5.44
N ALA A 16 7.53 13.48 -4.87
CA ALA A 16 6.38 13.93 -4.09
C ALA A 16 5.08 14.15 -4.90
N CYS A 17 4.93 13.52 -6.07
CA CYS A 17 3.81 13.68 -6.98
C CYS A 17 2.89 12.46 -6.97
N VAL A 18 1.59 12.73 -7.07
CA VAL A 18 0.56 11.72 -7.30
C VAL A 18 0.78 11.17 -8.72
N PRO A 19 0.84 9.85 -8.94
CA PRO A 19 0.95 9.30 -10.29
C PRO A 19 -0.24 9.75 -11.14
N THR A 20 -0.09 9.84 -12.47
CA THR A 20 -1.26 10.00 -13.34
C THR A 20 -2.10 8.71 -13.34
N GLU A 21 -3.35 8.80 -13.79
CA GLU A 21 -4.21 7.62 -13.92
C GLU A 21 -3.63 6.59 -14.90
N GLU A 22 -3.08 7.06 -16.03
CA GLU A 22 -2.38 6.22 -17.01
C GLU A 22 -1.19 5.50 -16.38
N GLU A 23 -0.35 6.21 -15.63
CA GLU A 23 0.80 5.62 -14.93
C GLU A 23 0.36 4.58 -13.90
N PHE A 24 -0.71 4.87 -13.15
CA PHE A 24 -1.29 3.93 -12.20
C PHE A 24 -1.72 2.63 -12.90
N HIS A 25 -2.45 2.72 -14.01
CA HIS A 25 -2.89 1.55 -14.76
C HIS A 25 -1.73 0.77 -15.35
N LYS A 26 -0.74 1.45 -15.94
CA LYS A 26 0.47 0.82 -16.48
C LYS A 26 1.23 0.03 -15.42
N ARG A 27 1.40 0.62 -14.23
CA ARG A 27 2.12 -0.02 -13.13
C ARG A 27 1.31 -1.14 -12.49
N ARG A 28 -0.02 -1.01 -12.45
CA ARG A 28 -0.91 -2.11 -12.07
C ARG A 28 -0.77 -3.28 -13.04
N GLN A 29 -0.70 -3.00 -14.34
CA GLN A 29 -0.49 -4.03 -15.36
C GLN A 29 0.83 -4.78 -15.14
N TRP A 30 1.91 -4.05 -14.89
CA TRP A 30 3.19 -4.67 -14.49
C TRP A 30 3.07 -5.50 -13.21
N ALA A 31 2.34 -5.02 -12.21
CA ALA A 31 2.08 -5.82 -11.01
C ALA A 31 1.27 -7.09 -11.28
N ILE A 32 0.47 -7.16 -12.34
CA ILE A 32 -0.26 -8.37 -12.71
C ILE A 32 0.66 -9.35 -13.45
N GLU A 33 1.44 -8.84 -14.40
CA GLU A 33 2.20 -9.64 -15.37
C GLU A 33 3.57 -10.07 -14.84
N ASP A 34 4.22 -9.23 -14.04
CA ASP A 34 5.62 -9.38 -13.63
C ASP A 34 5.73 -9.73 -12.13
N ALA A 35 6.27 -10.92 -11.86
CA ALA A 35 6.49 -11.41 -10.50
C ALA A 35 7.64 -10.67 -9.80
N ASP A 36 8.70 -10.33 -10.52
CA ASP A 36 9.86 -9.62 -9.98
C ASP A 36 9.51 -8.17 -9.67
N PHE A 37 8.70 -7.54 -10.53
CA PHE A 37 8.14 -6.23 -10.24
C PHE A 37 7.30 -6.24 -8.95
N ARG A 38 6.41 -7.23 -8.78
CA ARG A 38 5.63 -7.38 -7.53
C ARG A 38 6.53 -7.54 -6.32
N GLN A 39 7.54 -8.40 -6.42
CA GLN A 39 8.47 -8.65 -5.33
C GLN A 39 9.26 -7.38 -4.99
N GLY A 40 9.73 -6.64 -6.00
CA GLY A 40 10.42 -5.36 -5.79
C GLY A 40 9.55 -4.32 -5.08
N VAL A 41 8.25 -4.24 -5.38
CA VAL A 41 7.33 -3.34 -4.64
C VAL A 41 7.11 -3.82 -3.21
N LEU A 42 6.98 -5.13 -2.98
CA LEU A 42 6.89 -5.70 -1.64
C LEU A 42 8.16 -5.41 -0.81
N ASP A 43 9.33 -5.63 -1.38
CA ASP A 43 10.62 -5.38 -0.73
C ASP A 43 10.80 -3.89 -0.41
N LYS A 44 10.38 -3.02 -1.32
CA LYS A 44 10.35 -1.57 -1.09
C LYS A 44 9.40 -1.20 0.06
N CYS A 45 8.23 -1.82 0.13
CA CYS A 45 7.32 -1.62 1.26
C CYS A 45 7.96 -2.11 2.57
N MET A 46 8.57 -3.30 2.56
CA MET A 46 9.19 -3.94 3.72
C MET A 46 10.48 -3.28 4.20
N SER A 47 11.26 -2.64 3.33
CA SER A 47 12.53 -1.98 3.68
C SER A 47 12.36 -0.61 4.36
N ARG A 48 11.17 0.00 4.29
CA ARG A 48 10.92 1.30 4.94
C ARG A 48 11.14 1.26 6.45
N LYS A 49 11.92 2.19 6.99
CA LYS A 49 11.96 2.37 8.45
C LYS A 49 10.65 3.03 8.88
N ASN A 50 9.93 2.37 9.78
CA ASN A 50 8.71 2.89 10.39
C ASN A 50 8.96 3.08 11.88
N PRO A 51 8.54 4.22 12.46
CA PRO A 51 8.45 4.39 13.90
C PRO A 51 7.69 3.22 14.55
N GLU A 52 8.04 2.87 15.78
CA GLU A 52 7.40 1.75 16.49
C GLU A 52 5.89 1.99 16.69
N GLU A 53 5.47 3.24 16.86
CA GLU A 53 4.06 3.62 16.92
C GLU A 53 3.30 3.30 15.63
N ASP A 54 3.92 3.51 14.45
CA ASP A 54 3.32 3.14 13.16
C ASP A 54 3.16 1.63 13.04
N LEU A 55 4.12 0.87 13.56
CA LEU A 55 4.05 -0.58 13.57
C LEU A 55 2.92 -1.07 14.51
N ARG A 56 2.73 -0.42 15.66
CA ARG A 56 1.60 -0.70 16.56
C ARG A 56 0.26 -0.38 15.90
N ASP A 57 0.15 0.76 15.23
CA ASP A 57 -1.03 1.14 14.46
C ASP A 57 -1.35 0.09 13.37
N LEU A 58 -0.32 -0.38 12.65
CA LEU A 58 -0.49 -1.47 11.69
C LEU A 58 -0.95 -2.75 12.34
N ALA A 59 -0.35 -3.16 13.46
CA ALA A 59 -0.70 -4.40 14.15
C ALA A 59 -2.17 -4.37 14.57
N HIS A 60 -2.63 -3.23 15.10
CA HIS A 60 -4.03 -3.01 15.44
C HIS A 60 -4.94 -3.04 14.20
N LEU A 61 -4.56 -2.33 13.13
CA LEU A 61 -5.34 -2.25 11.89
C LEU A 61 -5.45 -3.60 11.18
N THR A 62 -4.33 -4.34 11.13
CA THR A 62 -4.24 -5.63 10.45
C THR A 62 -4.72 -6.80 11.29
N LYS A 63 -4.85 -6.61 12.62
CA LYS A 63 -5.21 -7.61 13.62
C LYS A 63 -4.23 -8.79 13.68
N VAL A 64 -2.93 -8.50 13.64
CA VAL A 64 -1.86 -9.51 13.72
C VAL A 64 -0.77 -9.05 14.70
N PRO A 65 0.12 -9.95 15.15
CA PRO A 65 1.24 -9.57 16.02
C PRO A 65 2.12 -8.49 15.39
N LEU A 66 2.75 -7.65 16.22
CA LEU A 66 3.59 -6.52 15.79
C LEU A 66 4.65 -6.92 14.76
N LYS A 67 5.31 -8.07 14.98
CA LYS A 67 6.35 -8.63 14.08
C LYS A 67 5.85 -8.94 12.66
N ASP A 68 4.55 -9.20 12.52
CA ASP A 68 3.92 -9.61 11.25
C ASP A 68 3.16 -8.46 10.58
N ALA A 69 2.86 -7.39 11.33
CA ALA A 69 1.99 -6.31 10.92
C ALA A 69 2.38 -5.71 9.57
N LYS A 70 3.67 -5.43 9.39
CA LYS A 70 4.19 -4.83 8.17
C LYS A 70 4.08 -5.75 6.96
N ARG A 71 4.50 -7.00 7.11
CA ARG A 71 4.41 -8.03 6.05
C ARG A 71 2.97 -8.24 5.59
N VAL A 72 2.06 -8.34 6.55
CA VAL A 72 0.63 -8.52 6.28
C VAL A 72 0.04 -7.29 5.60
N PHE A 73 0.38 -6.08 6.06
CA PHE A 73 -0.06 -4.84 5.43
C PHE A 73 0.41 -4.73 3.97
N CYS A 74 1.72 -4.86 3.72
CA CYS A 74 2.29 -4.78 2.37
C CYS A 74 1.67 -5.82 1.43
N GLY A 75 1.51 -7.07 1.90
CA GLY A 75 0.88 -8.14 1.12
C GLY A 75 -0.59 -7.90 0.79
N ARG A 76 -1.37 -7.38 1.75
CA ARG A 76 -2.80 -7.06 1.54
C ARG A 76 -2.97 -5.99 0.46
N PHE A 77 -2.16 -4.94 0.49
CA PHE A 77 -2.24 -3.90 -0.52
C PHE A 77 -1.72 -4.36 -1.89
N MET A 78 -0.64 -5.14 -1.94
CA MET A 78 -0.19 -5.71 -3.21
C MET A 78 -1.27 -6.57 -3.86
N LYS A 79 -1.94 -7.41 -3.06
CA LYS A 79 -3.08 -8.20 -3.52
C LYS A 79 -4.23 -7.32 -4.03
N ALA A 80 -4.52 -6.21 -3.35
CA ALA A 80 -5.57 -5.28 -3.75
C ALA A 80 -5.26 -4.52 -5.05
N ILE A 81 -3.98 -4.19 -5.30
CA ILE A 81 -3.52 -3.61 -6.57
C ILE A 81 -3.79 -4.61 -7.71
N VAL A 82 -3.28 -5.84 -7.56
CA VAL A 82 -3.42 -6.89 -8.58
C VAL A 82 -4.90 -7.20 -8.84
N SER A 83 -5.71 -7.33 -7.79
CA SER A 83 -7.14 -7.63 -7.94
C SER A 83 -7.97 -6.44 -8.45
N GLY A 84 -7.40 -5.24 -8.58
CA GLY A 84 -8.14 -4.03 -8.98
C GLY A 84 -9.09 -3.50 -7.92
N ARG A 85 -8.94 -3.95 -6.67
CA ARG A 85 -9.74 -3.48 -5.53
C ARG A 85 -9.25 -2.12 -5.03
N LEU A 86 -7.94 -1.89 -5.09
CA LEU A 86 -7.38 -0.57 -4.88
C LEU A 86 -7.50 0.22 -6.17
N LYS A 87 -8.20 1.34 -6.13
CA LYS A 87 -8.47 2.18 -7.30
C LYS A 87 -7.57 3.41 -7.34
N TYR A 88 -7.50 4.07 -8.49
CA TYR A 88 -6.72 5.30 -8.64
C TYR A 88 -7.17 6.40 -7.66
N GLU A 89 -8.48 6.51 -7.41
CA GLU A 89 -9.04 7.50 -6.50
C GLU A 89 -8.58 7.26 -5.05
N ASP A 90 -8.39 6.00 -4.64
CA ASP A 90 -7.82 5.66 -3.33
C ASP A 90 -6.37 6.17 -3.22
N VAL A 91 -5.61 6.02 -4.31
CA VAL A 91 -4.23 6.49 -4.40
C VAL A 91 -4.17 8.02 -4.32
N VAL A 92 -5.00 8.70 -5.09
CA VAL A 92 -5.13 10.16 -5.09
C VAL A 92 -5.55 10.66 -3.71
N ALA A 93 -6.56 10.03 -3.10
CA ALA A 93 -7.08 10.42 -1.78
C ALA A 93 -5.98 10.37 -0.71
N TRP A 94 -5.13 9.35 -0.81
CA TRP A 94 -4.00 9.21 0.08
C TRP A 94 -2.91 10.24 -0.18
N TYR A 95 -2.44 10.38 -1.41
CA TYR A 95 -1.32 11.27 -1.70
C TYR A 95 -1.67 12.75 -1.55
N ARG A 96 -2.84 13.18 -2.06
CA ARG A 96 -3.24 14.60 -2.04
C ARG A 96 -3.82 15.03 -0.70
N TYR A 97 -4.63 14.17 -0.09
CA TYR A 97 -5.43 14.56 1.09
C TYR A 97 -4.99 13.85 2.36
N GLN A 98 -3.98 12.98 2.30
CA GLN A 98 -3.49 12.21 3.45
C GLN A 98 -4.63 11.42 4.13
N ARG A 99 -5.60 10.95 3.33
CA ARG A 99 -6.83 10.32 3.79
C ARG A 99 -6.87 8.88 3.33
N ALA A 100 -6.96 7.95 4.28
CA ALA A 100 -7.32 6.56 3.98
C ALA A 100 -8.81 6.49 3.63
N THR A 101 -9.15 5.91 2.47
CA THR A 101 -10.54 5.66 2.09
C THR A 101 -11.10 4.45 2.87
N PRO A 102 -12.43 4.27 2.91
CA PRO A 102 -13.02 3.05 3.47
C PRO A 102 -12.46 1.78 2.82
N THR A 103 -12.29 1.78 1.49
CA THR A 103 -11.68 0.69 0.72
C THR A 103 -10.29 0.33 1.24
N MET A 104 -9.45 1.35 1.46
CA MET A 104 -8.10 1.19 2.00
C MET A 104 -8.10 0.59 3.40
N LEU A 105 -9.00 1.05 4.27
CA LEU A 105 -9.14 0.48 5.61
C LEU A 105 -9.61 -0.97 5.57
N ASP A 106 -10.49 -1.33 4.64
CA ASP A 106 -10.96 -2.70 4.46
C ASP A 106 -9.88 -3.63 3.92
N ILE A 107 -9.09 -3.16 2.95
CA ILE A 107 -7.89 -3.85 2.48
C ILE A 107 -6.95 -4.09 3.65
N ALA A 108 -6.63 -3.05 4.42
CA ALA A 108 -5.72 -3.15 5.55
C ALA A 108 -6.22 -4.13 6.62
N ARG A 109 -7.54 -4.19 6.86
CA ARG A 109 -8.19 -5.12 7.81
C ARG A 109 -8.39 -6.53 7.25
N GLY A 110 -8.15 -6.75 5.95
CA GLY A 110 -8.42 -8.03 5.29
C GLY A 110 -9.91 -8.33 5.10
N ARG A 111 -10.78 -7.32 5.15
CA ARG A 111 -12.21 -7.46 4.85
C ARG A 111 -12.40 -7.55 3.34
N LYS A 112 -13.51 -8.13 2.84
CA LYS A 112 -13.84 -8.14 1.40
C LYS A 112 -14.34 -6.79 0.94
#